data_AF-S4GC52-F1
#
_entry.id   AF-S4GC52-F1
#
_cell.length_a   1.000
_cell.length_b   1.000
_cell.length_c   1.000
_cell.angle_alpha   90.00
_cell.angle_beta   90.00
_cell.angle_gamma   90.00
#
_symmetry.space_group_name_H-M   'P 1'
#
loop_
_entity.id
_entity.type
_entity.pdbx_description
1 polymer ?
#
loop_
_entity_poly.entity_id
_entity_poly.type
_entity_poly.pdbx_seq_one_letter_code
_entity_poly.pdbx_strand_id
1 'polypeptide(L)'
;DDASKQALEAYKKALEDANKVLGDANATQAQVEAALKELQDAKKKLTDDYSTNKSDLNTEAGKDSDFTKTPEYKNAAGSPEAEAYKKALEDANRILGDANATQAQVDAALKKLQAAKQKLADSHKTDKSDLNTEAGNDPDFRKSIPFIIGKAADVAEYQQALNDAN
;
A
#
# COMPACT_ATOMS: atom_id res chain seq x y z
N ASP A 1 -0.47 -10.32 -24.31
CA ASP A 1 0.60 -10.93 -25.12
C ASP A 1 -0.01 -11.64 -26.33
N ASP A 2 0.78 -12.08 -27.31
CA ASP A 2 0.29 -12.88 -28.44
C ASP A 2 -0.21 -14.26 -27.97
N ALA A 3 0.45 -14.89 -27.00
CA ALA A 3 0.05 -16.20 -26.48
C ALA A 3 -1.33 -16.16 -25.78
N SER A 4 -1.65 -15.08 -25.04
CA SER A 4 -2.96 -14.91 -24.42
C SER A 4 -4.08 -14.74 -25.46
N LYS A 5 -3.78 -14.10 -26.59
CA LYS A 5 -4.73 -14.00 -27.71
C LYS A 5 -4.94 -15.36 -28.36
N GLN A 6 -3.88 -16.13 -28.59
CA GLN A 6 -3.97 -17.48 -29.14
C GLN A 6 -4.78 -18.41 -28.23
N ALA A 7 -4.60 -18.34 -26.91
CA ALA A 7 -5.40 -19.11 -25.96
C ALA A 7 -6.89 -18.71 -25.98
N LEU A 8 -7.18 -17.41 -26.14
CA LEU A 8 -8.56 -16.92 -26.29
C LEU A 8 -9.20 -17.40 -27.60
N GLU A 9 -8.47 -17.37 -28.71
CA GLU A 9 -8.96 -17.89 -29.99
C GLU A 9 -9.17 -19.42 -29.95
N ALA A 10 -8.28 -20.17 -29.28
CA ALA A 10 -8.46 -21.60 -29.06
C ALA A 10 -9.74 -21.90 -28.25
N TYR A 11 -10.01 -21.11 -27.22
CA TYR A 11 -11.26 -21.19 -26.47
C TYR A 11 -12.49 -20.87 -27.31
N LYS A 12 -12.46 -19.78 -28.11
CA LYS A 12 -13.57 -19.44 -29.01
C LYS A 12 -13.85 -20.56 -30.01
N LYS A 13 -12.80 -21.15 -30.59
CA LYS A 13 -12.93 -22.28 -31.50
C LYS A 13 -13.54 -23.51 -30.82
N ALA A 14 -13.03 -23.89 -29.64
CA ALA A 14 -13.57 -25.02 -28.88
C ALA A 14 -15.05 -24.80 -28.48
N LEU A 15 -15.43 -23.56 -28.17
CA LEU A 15 -16.81 -23.18 -27.89
C LEU A 15 -17.70 -23.30 -29.14
N GLU A 16 -17.22 -22.86 -30.29
CA GLU A 16 -17.93 -23.00 -31.57
C GLU A 16 -18.13 -24.47 -31.93
N ASP A 17 -17.10 -25.29 -31.79
CA ASP A 17 -17.16 -26.73 -32.08
C ASP A 17 -18.11 -27.46 -31.11
N ALA A 18 -18.09 -27.11 -29.81
CA ALA A 18 -19.07 -27.62 -28.85
C ALA A 18 -20.51 -27.23 -29.21
N ASN A 19 -20.75 -26.00 -29.68
CA ASN A 19 -22.07 -25.57 -30.13
C ASN A 19 -22.53 -26.30 -31.39
N LYS A 20 -21.61 -26.63 -32.31
CA LYS A 20 -21.94 -27.46 -33.49
C LYS A 20 -22.37 -28.87 -33.07
N VAL A 21 -21.65 -29.50 -32.14
CA VAL A 21 -22.03 -30.82 -31.62
C VAL A 21 -23.37 -30.77 -30.89
N LEU A 22 -23.64 -29.73 -30.09
CA LEU A 22 -24.94 -29.54 -29.43
C LEU A 22 -26.10 -29.34 -30.42
N GLY A 23 -25.83 -28.75 -31.58
CA GLY A 23 -26.82 -28.52 -32.64
C GLY A 23 -27.03 -29.70 -33.58
N ASP A 24 -26.16 -30.71 -33.56
CA ASP A 24 -26.25 -31.89 -34.43
C ASP A 24 -27.14 -32.98 -33.80
N ALA A 25 -28.31 -33.20 -34.41
CA ALA A 25 -29.26 -34.22 -33.96
C ALA A 25 -28.73 -35.66 -34.06
N ASN A 26 -27.65 -35.89 -34.82
CA ASN A 26 -27.00 -37.19 -34.97
C ASN A 26 -25.68 -37.29 -34.20
N ALA A 27 -25.35 -36.31 -33.35
CA ALA A 27 -24.14 -36.33 -32.56
C ALA A 27 -24.05 -37.61 -31.72
N THR A 28 -22.90 -38.28 -31.80
CA THR A 28 -22.60 -39.45 -30.98
C THR A 28 -22.08 -39.03 -29.61
N GLN A 29 -22.23 -39.91 -28.61
CA GLN A 29 -21.69 -39.70 -27.27
C GLN A 29 -20.17 -39.40 -27.30
N ALA A 30 -19.42 -40.06 -28.17
CA ALA A 30 -18.00 -39.82 -28.35
C ALA A 30 -17.67 -38.40 -28.85
N GLN A 31 -18.48 -37.85 -29.76
CA GLN A 31 -18.33 -36.47 -30.22
C GLN A 31 -18.65 -35.47 -29.11
N VAL A 32 -19.69 -35.74 -28.32
CA VAL A 32 -20.06 -34.91 -27.16
C VAL A 32 -18.93 -34.89 -26.13
N GLU A 33 -18.37 -36.04 -25.78
CA GLU A 33 -17.26 -36.14 -24.82
C GLU A 33 -15.98 -35.47 -25.33
N ALA A 34 -15.65 -35.63 -26.60
CA ALA A 34 -14.51 -34.96 -27.22
C ALA A 34 -14.65 -33.44 -27.17
N ALA A 35 -15.81 -32.90 -27.59
CA ALA A 35 -16.06 -31.47 -27.56
C ALA A 35 -16.10 -30.90 -26.14
N LEU A 36 -16.68 -31.63 -25.18
CA LEU A 36 -16.66 -31.26 -23.76
C LEU A 36 -15.22 -31.16 -23.25
N LYS A 37 -14.38 -32.16 -23.55
CA LYS A 37 -12.99 -32.19 -23.12
C LYS A 37 -12.19 -31.05 -23.73
N GLU A 38 -12.32 -30.78 -25.02
CA GLU A 38 -11.63 -29.67 -25.69
C GLU A 38 -12.02 -28.31 -25.09
N LEU A 39 -13.31 -28.09 -24.82
CA LEU A 39 -13.79 -26.86 -24.19
C LEU A 39 -13.26 -26.70 -22.76
N GLN A 40 -13.21 -27.79 -21.98
CA GLN A 40 -12.66 -27.78 -20.63
C GLN A 40 -11.14 -27.51 -20.62
N ASP A 41 -10.40 -28.16 -21.51
CA ASP A 41 -8.95 -27.96 -21.64
C ASP A 41 -8.62 -26.52 -22.07
N ALA A 42 -9.38 -25.95 -23.01
CA ALA A 42 -9.21 -24.56 -23.43
C ALA A 42 -9.55 -23.55 -22.31
N LYS A 43 -10.61 -23.80 -21.53
CA LYS A 43 -10.93 -23.00 -20.34
C LYS A 43 -9.82 -23.07 -19.30
N LYS A 44 -9.35 -24.27 -18.97
CA LYS A 44 -8.29 -24.49 -17.99
C LYS A 44 -6.99 -23.78 -18.39
N LYS A 45 -6.64 -23.82 -19.69
CA LYS A 45 -5.47 -23.10 -20.21
C LYS A 45 -5.59 -21.58 -20.01
N LEU A 46 -6.77 -21.01 -20.26
CA LEU A 46 -7.01 -19.58 -20.01
C LEU A 46 -6.92 -19.22 -18.53
N THR A 47 -7.48 -20.05 -17.65
CA THR A 47 -7.47 -19.77 -16.21
C THR A 47 -6.11 -19.97 -15.57
N ASP A 48 -5.36 -20.99 -15.97
CA ASP A 48 -4.11 -21.34 -15.31
C ASP A 48 -2.95 -20.48 -15.81
N ASP A 49 -2.83 -20.34 -17.14
CA ASP A 49 -1.66 -19.68 -17.76
C ASP A 49 -1.82 -18.15 -17.84
N TYR A 50 -3.05 -17.65 -17.77
CA TYR A 50 -3.37 -16.23 -17.94
C TYR A 50 -4.23 -15.67 -16.80
N SER A 51 -4.14 -16.27 -15.61
CA SER A 51 -4.71 -15.68 -14.40
C SER A 51 -4.13 -14.29 -14.11
N THR A 52 -4.95 -13.44 -13.50
CA THR A 52 -4.49 -12.15 -12.99
C THR A 52 -3.59 -12.38 -11.77
N ASN A 53 -2.34 -11.90 -11.84
CA ASN A 53 -1.40 -11.96 -10.73
C ASN A 53 -1.59 -10.75 -9.80
N LYS A 54 -1.95 -11.03 -8.53
CA LYS A 54 -2.21 -10.04 -7.48
C LYS A 54 -1.12 -9.96 -6.40
N SER A 55 -0.04 -10.73 -6.52
CA SER A 55 0.96 -10.92 -5.45
C SER A 55 1.60 -9.60 -4.99
N ASP A 56 2.01 -8.76 -5.93
CA ASP A 56 2.71 -7.51 -5.61
C ASP A 56 1.77 -6.48 -4.96
N LEU A 57 0.53 -6.38 -5.47
CA LEU A 57 -0.51 -5.55 -4.86
C LEU A 57 -0.84 -6.00 -3.44
N ASN A 58 -0.96 -7.31 -3.22
CA ASN A 58 -1.23 -7.89 -1.91
C ASN A 58 -0.07 -7.61 -0.94
N THR A 59 1.16 -7.77 -1.42
CA THR A 59 2.37 -7.47 -0.64
C THR A 59 2.44 -6.00 -0.26
N GLU A 60 2.15 -5.07 -1.18
CA GLU A 60 2.19 -3.64 -0.88
C GLU A 60 1.07 -3.21 0.08
N ALA A 61 -0.16 -3.68 -0.14
CA ALA A 61 -1.28 -3.42 0.77
C ALA A 61 -1.02 -3.99 2.18
N GLY A 62 -0.36 -5.16 2.28
CA GLY A 62 0.02 -5.77 3.55
C GLY A 62 1.02 -4.95 4.38
N LYS A 63 1.77 -4.03 3.77
CA LYS A 63 2.71 -3.14 4.48
C LYS A 63 2.02 -2.00 5.24
N ASP A 64 0.70 -1.85 5.11
CA ASP A 64 -0.04 -0.75 5.73
C ASP A 64 0.13 -0.68 7.25
N SER A 65 0.08 -1.84 7.92
CA SER A 65 0.20 -1.91 9.38
C SER A 65 1.55 -1.44 9.92
N ASP A 66 2.60 -1.47 9.09
CA ASP A 66 3.92 -0.94 9.44
C ASP A 66 4.04 0.54 9.05
N PHE A 67 3.53 0.91 7.88
CA PHE A 67 3.58 2.29 7.41
C PHE A 67 2.80 3.26 8.31
N THR A 68 1.61 2.86 8.78
CA THR A 68 0.78 3.68 9.68
C THR A 68 1.43 3.97 11.04
N LYS A 69 2.49 3.24 11.41
CA LYS A 69 3.24 3.44 12.65
C LYS A 69 4.40 4.44 12.49
N THR A 70 4.80 4.77 11.27
CA THR A 70 5.96 5.64 11.04
C THR A 70 5.68 7.10 11.43
N PRO A 71 6.72 7.89 11.77
CA PRO A 71 6.55 9.31 12.06
C PRO A 71 5.90 10.07 10.90
N GLU A 72 6.25 9.75 9.65
CA GLU A 72 5.72 10.42 8.46
C GLU A 72 4.20 10.29 8.39
N TYR A 73 3.67 9.08 8.62
CA TYR A 73 2.23 8.86 8.64
C TYR A 73 1.55 9.62 9.79
N LYS A 74 2.15 9.60 10.99
CA LYS A 74 1.62 10.33 12.15
C LYS A 74 1.63 11.84 11.93
N ASN A 75 2.68 12.37 11.32
CA ASN A 75 2.81 13.78 10.95
C ASN A 75 1.81 14.20 9.87
N ALA A 76 1.39 13.25 9.02
CA ALA A 76 0.38 13.47 7.98
C ALA A 76 -1.06 13.39 8.50
N ALA A 77 -1.30 13.18 9.80
CA ALA A 77 -2.66 13.02 10.32
C ALA A 77 -3.57 14.21 9.95
N GLY A 78 -4.67 13.92 9.25
CA GLY A 78 -5.62 14.93 8.77
C GLY A 78 -5.20 15.65 7.48
N SER A 79 -4.08 15.29 6.84
CA SER A 79 -3.65 15.88 5.59
C SER A 79 -4.33 15.26 4.36
N PRO A 80 -4.40 15.98 3.22
CA PRO A 80 -4.87 15.42 1.95
C PRO A 80 -4.05 14.20 1.51
N GLU A 81 -2.75 14.15 1.81
CA GLU A 81 -1.87 13.03 1.51
C GLU A 81 -2.24 11.77 2.31
N ALA A 82 -2.58 11.91 3.60
CA ALA A 82 -3.08 10.79 4.41
C ALA A 82 -4.40 10.24 3.88
N GLU A 83 -5.34 11.10 3.49
CA GLU A 83 -6.61 10.68 2.89
C GLU A 83 -6.41 10.04 1.51
N ALA A 84 -5.49 10.58 0.69
CA ALA A 84 -5.14 10.00 -0.60
C ALA A 84 -4.54 8.59 -0.47
N TYR A 85 -3.67 8.37 0.53
CA TYR A 85 -3.11 7.06 0.83
C TYR A 85 -4.20 6.08 1.29
N LYS A 86 -5.06 6.46 2.24
CA LYS A 86 -6.19 5.61 2.69
C LYS A 86 -7.08 5.20 1.52
N LYS A 87 -7.46 6.16 0.67
CA LYS A 87 -8.28 5.90 -0.51
C LYS A 87 -7.59 4.98 -1.53
N ALA A 88 -6.27 5.09 -1.68
CA ALA A 88 -5.50 4.20 -2.55
C ALA A 88 -5.44 2.77 -1.97
N LEU A 89 -5.32 2.63 -0.65
CA LEU A 89 -5.35 1.34 0.04
C LEU A 89 -6.72 0.66 -0.05
N GLU A 90 -7.80 1.41 0.15
CA GLU A 90 -9.18 0.90 -0.04
C GLU A 90 -9.41 0.39 -1.46
N ASP A 91 -8.94 1.15 -2.47
CA ASP A 91 -9.04 0.76 -3.88
C ASP A 91 -8.22 -0.50 -4.17
N ALA A 92 -7.00 -0.60 -3.61
CA ALA A 92 -6.18 -1.80 -3.68
C ALA A 92 -6.89 -3.03 -3.08
N ASN A 93 -7.45 -2.91 -1.87
CA ASN A 93 -8.18 -3.99 -1.21
C ASN A 93 -9.43 -4.41 -1.99
N ARG A 94 -10.15 -3.45 -2.59
CA ARG A 94 -11.28 -3.75 -3.48
C ARG A 94 -10.87 -4.56 -4.70
N ILE A 95 -9.76 -4.19 -5.35
CA ILE A 95 -9.22 -4.92 -6.51
C ILE A 95 -8.69 -6.31 -6.11
N LEU A 96 -8.09 -6.44 -4.93
CA LEU A 96 -7.68 -7.72 -4.39
C LEU A 96 -8.88 -8.67 -4.20
N GLY A 97 -10.01 -8.16 -3.69
CA GLY A 97 -11.25 -8.92 -3.52
C GLY A 97 -12.05 -9.20 -4.80
N ASP A 98 -11.78 -8.51 -5.91
CA ASP A 98 -12.51 -8.69 -7.17
C ASP A 98 -12.00 -9.89 -7.97
N ALA A 99 -12.77 -10.97 -8.02
CA ALA A 99 -12.42 -12.19 -8.76
C ALA A 99 -12.24 -11.96 -10.28
N ASN A 100 -12.82 -10.89 -10.82
CA ASN A 100 -12.73 -10.53 -12.25
C ASN A 100 -11.75 -9.39 -12.52
N ALA A 101 -10.96 -8.98 -11.52
CA ALA A 101 -9.95 -7.96 -11.73
C ALA A 101 -8.99 -8.36 -12.85
N THR A 102 -8.75 -7.43 -13.76
CA THR A 102 -7.77 -7.57 -14.84
C THR A 102 -6.37 -7.21 -14.34
N GLN A 103 -5.32 -7.71 -15.01
CA GLN A 103 -3.95 -7.34 -14.69
C GLN A 103 -3.73 -5.81 -14.72
N ALA A 104 -4.31 -5.11 -15.71
CA ALA A 104 -4.21 -3.66 -15.80
C ALA A 104 -4.82 -2.92 -14.59
N GLN A 105 -5.93 -3.43 -14.03
CA GLN A 105 -6.51 -2.87 -12.81
C GLN A 105 -5.63 -3.12 -11.59
N VAL A 106 -5.02 -4.31 -11.48
CA VAL A 106 -4.08 -4.64 -10.41
C VAL A 106 -2.85 -3.74 -10.47
N ASP A 107 -2.24 -3.61 -11.65
CA ASP A 107 -1.03 -2.79 -11.86
C ASP A 107 -1.32 -1.31 -11.57
N ALA A 108 -2.49 -0.81 -12.01
CA ALA A 108 -2.92 0.55 -11.76
C ALA A 108 -3.14 0.82 -10.26
N ALA A 109 -3.78 -0.12 -9.54
CA ALA A 109 -3.98 -0.02 -8.10
C ALA A 109 -2.64 -0.05 -7.34
N LEU A 110 -1.71 -0.94 -7.73
CA LEU A 110 -0.37 -1.02 -7.14
C LEU A 110 0.39 0.28 -7.29
N LYS A 111 0.45 0.82 -8.52
CA LYS A 111 1.13 2.08 -8.81
C LYS A 111 0.54 3.23 -8.02
N LYS A 112 -0.79 3.29 -7.91
CA LYS A 112 -1.49 4.35 -7.16
C LYS A 112 -1.21 4.28 -5.66
N LEU A 113 -1.22 3.08 -5.08
CA LEU A 113 -0.89 2.87 -3.67
C LEU A 113 0.56 3.28 -3.37
N GLN A 114 1.51 2.82 -4.19
CA GLN A 114 2.93 3.19 -4.05
C GLN A 114 3.16 4.71 -4.18
N ALA A 115 2.54 5.35 -5.17
CA ALA A 115 2.67 6.78 -5.37
C ALA A 115 2.09 7.59 -4.20
N ALA A 116 0.93 7.20 -3.67
CA ALA A 116 0.32 7.88 -2.53
C ALA A 116 1.18 7.72 -1.26
N LYS A 117 1.71 6.50 -1.02
CA LYS A 117 2.62 6.21 0.09
C LYS A 117 3.90 7.03 0.02
N GLN A 118 4.53 7.06 -1.15
CA GLN A 118 5.76 7.83 -1.37
C GLN A 118 5.51 9.32 -1.17
N LYS A 119 4.45 9.87 -1.78
CA LYS A 119 4.11 11.29 -1.63
C LYS A 119 3.89 11.67 -0.15
N LEU A 120 3.14 10.85 0.59
CA LEU A 120 2.94 11.06 2.01
C LEU A 120 4.27 11.09 2.77
N ALA A 121 5.12 10.08 2.54
CA ALA A 121 6.41 9.96 3.22
C ALA A 121 7.35 11.13 2.91
N ASP A 122 7.37 11.60 1.66
CA ASP A 122 8.23 12.71 1.24
C ASP A 122 7.75 14.07 1.76
N SER A 123 6.43 14.28 1.85
CA SER A 123 5.84 15.55 2.30
C SER A 123 5.79 15.73 3.82
N HIS A 124 5.93 14.66 4.61
CA HIS A 124 5.70 14.69 6.06
C HIS A 124 6.89 14.17 6.89
N LYS A 125 8.11 14.31 6.36
CA LYS A 125 9.34 14.00 7.11
C LYS A 125 9.42 14.84 8.39
N THR A 126 10.00 14.26 9.43
CA THR A 126 10.22 14.99 10.69
C THR A 126 11.37 15.97 10.52
N ASP A 127 11.07 17.27 10.60
CA ASP A 127 12.08 18.33 10.65
C ASP A 127 12.44 18.65 12.11
N LYS A 128 13.74 18.73 12.40
CA LYS A 128 14.30 19.05 13.73
C LYS A 128 15.23 20.26 13.70
N SER A 129 15.31 20.96 12.56
CA SER A 129 16.24 22.08 12.34
C SER A 129 16.07 23.20 13.36
N ASP A 130 14.83 23.61 13.64
CA ASP A 130 14.53 24.65 14.63
C ASP A 130 14.92 24.22 16.05
N LEU A 131 14.60 22.98 16.44
CA LEU A 131 14.98 22.44 17.76
C LEU A 131 16.51 22.38 17.92
N ASN A 132 17.22 21.94 16.87
CA ASN A 132 18.68 21.92 16.88
C ASN A 132 19.27 23.33 16.97
N THR A 133 18.65 24.31 16.32
CA THR A 133 19.06 25.72 16.40
C THR A 133 18.90 26.24 17.82
N GLU A 134 17.75 26.00 18.45
CA GLU A 134 17.49 26.42 19.83
C GLU A 134 18.43 25.72 20.82
N ALA A 135 18.64 24.41 20.68
CA ALA A 135 19.59 23.66 21.50
C ALA A 135 21.04 24.15 21.33
N GLY A 136 21.40 24.63 20.14
CA GLY A 136 22.70 25.25 19.89
C GLY A 136 22.87 26.62 20.57
N ASN A 137 21.78 27.35 20.79
CA ASN A 137 21.76 28.67 21.44
C ASN A 137 21.72 28.57 22.99
N ASP A 138 21.43 27.39 23.56
CA ASP A 138 21.37 27.15 25.01
C ASP A 138 22.60 27.66 25.79
N PRO A 139 23.86 27.47 25.33
CA PRO A 139 25.04 28.01 26.02
C PRO A 139 25.03 29.53 26.19
N ASP A 140 24.44 30.28 25.25
CA ASP A 140 24.37 31.74 25.34
C ASP A 140 23.20 32.19 26.21
N PHE A 141 22.06 31.48 26.15
CA PHE A 141 20.97 31.71 27.10
C PHE A 141 21.42 31.46 28.54
N ARG A 142 22.21 30.41 28.80
CA ARG A 142 22.77 30.10 30.13
C ARG A 142 23.73 31.17 30.68
N LYS A 143 24.34 31.99 29.81
CA LYS A 143 25.17 33.13 30.22
C LYS A 143 24.36 34.40 30.46
N SER A 144 23.09 34.42 30.08
CA SER A 144 22.25 35.61 30.17
C SER A 144 21.90 35.97 31.62
N ILE A 145 21.75 37.28 31.89
CA ILE A 145 21.36 37.80 33.21
C ILE A 145 20.03 37.20 33.70
N PRO A 146 18.97 37.05 32.87
CA PRO A 146 17.74 36.39 33.30
C PRO A 146 17.95 34.97 33.83
N PHE A 147 18.78 34.16 33.15
CA PHE A 147 19.08 32.80 33.58
C PHE A 147 19.88 32.78 34.89
N ILE A 148 20.87 33.66 35.04
CA ILE A 148 21.69 33.77 36.26
C ILE A 148 20.85 34.22 37.46
N ILE A 149 19.97 35.21 37.29
CA ILE A 149 19.07 35.68 38.36
C ILE A 149 18.10 34.57 38.78
N GLY A 150 17.50 33.85 37.81
CA GLY A 150 16.64 32.71 38.10
C GLY A 150 17.35 31.63 38.91
N LYS A 151 18.61 31.33 38.57
CA LYS A 151 19.46 30.41 39.34
C LYS A 151 19.85 30.96 40.72
N ALA A 152 20.07 32.27 40.84
CA ALA A 152 20.49 32.90 42.10
C ALA A 152 19.37 32.88 43.16
N ALA A 153 18.09 32.91 42.76
CA ALA A 153 16.97 32.69 43.67
C ALA A 153 17.02 31.29 44.32
N ASP A 154 17.34 30.25 43.53
CA ASP A 154 17.55 28.89 44.05
C ASP A 154 18.82 28.78 44.93
N VAL A 155 19.86 29.57 44.65
CA VAL A 155 21.09 29.61 45.47
C VAL A 155 20.86 30.35 46.79
N ALA A 156 20.04 31.41 46.81
CA ALA A 156 19.71 32.15 48.02
C ALA A 156 18.88 31.31 49.00
N GLU A 157 17.89 30.57 48.51
CA GLU A 157 17.15 29.60 49.33
C GLU A 157 18.03 28.44 49.81
N TYR A 158 18.94 27.92 48.97
CA TYR A 158 19.88 26.87 49.38
C TYR A 158 20.89 27.33 50.43
N GLN A 159 21.42 28.57 50.30
CA GLN A 159 22.31 29.17 51.29
C GLN A 159 21.58 29.50 52.59
N GLN A 160 20.32 29.95 52.51
CA GLN A 160 19.50 30.20 53.68
C GLN A 160 19.15 28.89 54.41
N ALA A 161 18.78 27.83 53.70
CA ALA A 161 18.54 26.50 54.29
C ALA A 161 19.79 25.87 54.94
N LEU A 162 21.00 26.12 54.40
CA LEU A 162 22.27 25.69 55.01
C LEU A 162 22.65 26.49 56.26
N ASN A 163 22.28 27.78 56.31
CA ASN A 163 22.51 28.63 57.47
C ASN A 163 21.48 28.37 58.59
N ASP A 164 20.25 28.00 58.24
CA ASP A 164 19.20 27.62 59.20
C ASP A 164 19.40 26.19 59.75
N ALA A 165 20.27 25.39 59.12
CA ALA A 165 20.59 24.01 59.50
C ALA A 165 21.91 23.86 60.28
N ASN A 166 22.66 24.94 60.54
CA ASN A 166 23.88 24.97 61.38
C ASN A 166 23.67 25.86 62.61
#